data_AF-Q1Q7S6-F1
#
_entry.id   AF-Q1Q7S6-F1
#
_cell.length_a   1.000
_cell.length_b   1.000
_cell.length_c   1.000
_cell.angle_alpha   90.00
_cell.angle_beta   90.00
_cell.angle_gamma   90.00
#
_symmetry.space_group_name_H-M   'P 1'
#
loop_
_entity.id
_entity.type
_entity.pdbx_description
1 polymer ?
#
loop_
_entity_poly.entity_id
_entity_poly.type
_entity_poly.pdbx_seq_one_letter_code
_entity_poly.pdbx_strand_id
1 'polypeptide(L)' 'MIEFEWDEQKNSSNQRKHGLCFEEAARVFFDPLCLRQQDRYENGEER' A
#
# COMPACT_ATOMS: atom_id res chain seq x y z
N MET A 1 -15.44 -1.15 -8.61
CA MET A 1 -14.93 -1.63 -7.31
C MET A 1 -13.42 -1.67 -7.44
N ILE A 2 -12.66 -1.12 -6.50
CA ILE A 2 -11.19 -1.16 -6.56
C ILE A 2 -10.76 -2.53 -6.06
N GLU A 3 -10.07 -3.29 -6.90
CA GLU A 3 -9.55 -4.62 -6.58
C GLU A 3 -8.02 -4.55 -6.54
N PHE A 4 -7.44 -5.18 -5.53
CA PHE A 4 -5.99 -5.25 -5.35
C PHE A 4 -5.54 -6.69 -5.56
N GLU A 5 -4.42 -6.85 -6.26
CA GLU A 5 -3.75 -8.14 -6.45
C GLU A 5 -2.27 -8.05 -6.09
N TRP A 6 -1.72 -9.17 -5.64
CA TRP A 6 -0.30 -9.29 -5.34
C TRP A 6 0.14 -10.76 -5.43
N ASP A 7 1.46 -10.93 -5.52
CA ASP A 7 2.09 -12.24 -5.39
C ASP A 7 2.13 -12.68 -3.91
N GLU A 8 1.76 -13.92 -3.65
CA GLU A 8 1.59 -14.41 -2.29
C GLU A 8 2.91 -14.75 -1.58
N GLN A 9 3.97 -14.99 -2.34
CA GLN A 9 5.33 -15.06 -1.79
C GLN A 9 5.80 -13.67 -1.35
N LYS A 10 5.42 -12.63 -2.10
CA LYS A 10 5.67 -11.24 -1.71
C LYS A 10 4.88 -10.87 -0.46
N ASN A 11 3.61 -11.25 -0.36
CA ASN A 11 2.79 -11.01 0.85
C ASN A 11 3.42 -11.69 2.07
N SER A 12 3.76 -12.97 1.95
CA SER A 12 4.46 -13.73 2.99
C SER A 12 5.80 -13.08 3.39
N SER A 13 6.54 -12.56 2.42
CA SER A 13 7.80 -11.85 2.68
C SER A 13 7.57 -10.51 3.38
N ASN A 14 6.52 -9.78 3.02
CA ASN A 14 6.14 -8.51 3.66
C ASN A 14 5.77 -8.73 5.13
N GLN A 15 4.99 -9.78 5.42
CA GLN A 15 4.65 -10.18 6.79
C GLN A 15 5.90 -10.50 7.62
N ARG A 16 6.87 -11.24 7.07
CA ARG A 16 8.12 -11.55 7.78
C ARG A 16 8.99 -10.32 8.01
N LYS A 17 9.08 -9.42 7.04
CA LYS A 17 9.97 -8.25 7.09
C LYS A 17 9.39 -7.09 7.91
N HIS A 18 8.07 -6.91 7.84
CA HIS A 18 7.39 -5.71 8.34
C HIS A 18 6.25 -6.02 9.33
N GLY A 19 5.92 -7.29 9.56
CA GLY A 19 4.83 -7.69 10.45
C GLY A 19 3.43 -7.38 9.91
N LEU A 20 3.30 -7.08 8.61
CA LEU A 20 2.06 -6.62 7.99
C LEU A 20 1.80 -7.36 6.67
N CYS A 21 0.57 -7.83 6.45
CA CYS A 21 0.14 -8.37 5.17
C CYS A 21 -0.48 -7.29 4.27
N PHE A 22 -0.56 -7.56 2.97
CA PHE A 22 -1.10 -6.61 2.01
C PHE A 22 -2.61 -6.44 2.12
N GLU A 23 -3.34 -7.45 2.57
CA GLU A 23 -4.77 -7.36 2.89
C GLU A 23 -5.05 -6.28 3.95
N GLU A 24 -4.25 -6.27 5.01
CA GLU A 24 -4.36 -5.28 6.08
C GLU A 24 -3.88 -3.90 5.61
N ALA A 25 -2.75 -3.85 4.89
CA ALA A 25 -2.22 -2.60 4.36
C ALA A 25 -3.20 -1.92 3.38
N ALA A 26 -3.90 -2.70 2.55
CA ALA A 26 -4.86 -2.18 1.57
C ALA A 26 -6.03 -1.42 2.22
N ARG A 27 -6.33 -1.65 3.50
CA ARG A 27 -7.40 -0.94 4.23
C ARG A 27 -7.19 0.58 4.25
N VAL A 28 -5.95 1.05 4.17
CA VAL A 28 -5.66 2.50 4.13
C VAL A 28 -6.31 3.21 2.94
N PHE A 29 -6.49 2.51 1.81
CA PHE A 29 -7.12 3.08 0.61
C PHE A 29 -8.64 3.17 0.72
N PHE A 30 -9.23 2.51 1.72
CA PHE A 30 -10.67 2.53 1.98
C PHE A 30 -11.03 3.40 3.18
N ASP A 31 -10.05 4.01 3.86
CA ASP A 31 -10.32 4.91 4.97
C ASP A 31 -10.88 6.25 4.46
N PRO A 32 -12.15 6.60 4.79
CA PRO A 32 -12.75 7.86 4.37
C PRO A 32 -12.07 9.10 4.99
N LEU A 33 -11.28 8.91 6.05
CA LEU A 33 -10.50 9.97 6.72
C LEU A 33 -9.01 9.89 6.36
N CYS A 34 -8.65 9.14 5.33
CA CYS A 34 -7.27 9.00 4.87
C CYS A 34 -6.64 10.38 4.61
N LEU A 35 -5.55 10.67 5.32
CA LEU A 35 -4.75 11.86 5.12
C LEU A 35 -3.66 11.54 4.09
N ARG A 36 -3.70 12.20 2.93
CA ARG A 36 -2.65 12.12 1.91
C ARG A 36 -1.91 13.44 1.82
N GLN A 37 -0.59 13.39 1.94
CA GLN A 37 0.28 14.52 1.69
C GLN A 37 1.25 14.15 0.57
N GLN A 38 1.32 15.00 -0.46
CA GLN A 38 2.30 14.83 -1.52
C GLN A 38 3.69 15.21 -0.98
N ASP A 39 4.66 14.31 -1.06
CA ASP A 39 6.02 14.58 -0.59
C ASP A 39 6.79 15.39 -1.64
N ARG A 40 7.07 14.81 -2.81
CA ARG A 40 7.84 15.47 -3.88
C ARG A 40 7.51 14.93 -5.27
N TYR A 41 7.95 15.65 -6.31
CA TYR A 41 7.90 15.18 -7.70
C TYR A 41 9.26 14.61 -8.11
N GLU A 42 9.28 13.42 -8.70
CA GLU A 42 10.49 12.80 -9.26
C GLU A 42 10.19 12.27 -10.66
N ASN A 43 10.95 12.71 -11.67
CA ASN A 43 10.71 12.40 -13.09
C ASN A 43 9.29 12.73 -13.60
N GLY A 44 8.63 13.71 -12.99
CA GLY A 44 7.26 14.10 -13.33
C GLY A 44 6.17 13.29 -12.62
N GLU A 45 6.54 12.37 -11.73
CA GLU A 45 5.60 11.55 -10.97
C GLU A 45 5.60 11.93 -9.49
N GLU A 46 4.42 11.85 -8.87
CA GLU A 46 4.24 12.00 -7.43
C GLU A 46 4.95 10.84 -6.69
N ARG A 47 5.77 11.18 -5.70
CA ARG A 47 6.43 10.24 -4.78
C ARG A 47 5.88 10.34 -3.36
#